data_AF-A0AAD7DVX2-F1
#
_entry.id   AF-A0AAD7DVX2-F1
#
_cell.length_a   1.000
_cell.length_b   1.000
_cell.length_c   1.000
_cell.angle_alpha   90.00
_cell.angle_beta   90.00
_cell.angle_gamma   90.00
#
_symmetry.space_group_name_H-M   'P 1'
#
loop_
_entity.id
_entity.type
_entity.pdbx_description
1 polymer ?
#
loop_
_entity_poly.entity_id
_entity_poly.type
_entity_poly.pdbx_seq_one_letter_code
_entity_poly.pdbx_strand_id
1 'polypeptide(L)'
;MSSILEFPEDTLLDLTKHLDAADLIRLLSTCRAIRKAQLRKSLWIDALIRIRDAERQPHPLSNVKDLSTLSLHQLQHAAHQANRRMKNWRSD
;
A
#
# COMPACT_ATOMS: atom_id res chain seq x y z
N MET A 1 -8.80 22.30 16.44
CA MET A 1 -7.93 21.41 15.63
C MET A 1 -8.75 20.19 15.27
N SER A 2 -9.07 20.02 13.99
CA SER A 2 -9.81 18.84 13.52
C SER A 2 -8.86 17.65 13.43
N SER A 3 -9.32 16.48 13.89
CA SER A 3 -8.54 15.24 13.85
C SER A 3 -8.65 14.60 12.47
N ILE A 4 -7.59 13.93 12.00
CA ILE A 4 -7.64 13.15 10.75
C ILE A 4 -8.71 12.03 10.82
N LEU A 5 -9.06 11.60 12.04
CA LEU A 5 -10.10 10.61 12.28
C LEU A 5 -11.53 11.15 12.07
N GLU A 6 -11.69 12.46 11.94
CA GLU A 6 -12.98 13.11 11.64
C GLU A 6 -13.22 13.22 10.13
N PHE A 7 -12.23 12.88 9.30
CA PHE A 7 -12.41 12.87 7.85
C PHE A 7 -13.31 11.73 7.39
N PRO A 8 -14.12 11.94 6.34
CA PRO A 8 -14.82 10.88 5.66
C PRO A 8 -13.85 9.76 5.23
N GLU A 9 -14.31 8.52 5.29
CA GLU A 9 -13.49 7.35 4.94
C GLU A 9 -12.94 7.45 3.50
N ASP A 10 -13.73 7.98 2.56
CA ASP A 10 -13.31 8.16 1.17
C ASP A 10 -12.19 9.19 1.03
N THR A 11 -12.21 10.25 1.83
CA THR A 11 -11.12 11.24 1.88
C THR A 11 -9.84 10.63 2.45
N LEU A 12 -9.95 9.81 3.49
CA LEU A 12 -8.81 9.06 4.04
C LEU A 12 -8.22 8.10 3.01
N LEU A 13 -9.06 7.43 2.22
CA LEU A 13 -8.62 6.53 1.16
C LEU A 13 -7.95 7.28 0.02
N ASP A 14 -8.47 8.44 -0.37
CA ASP A 14 -7.81 9.28 -1.37
C ASP A 14 -6.43 9.74 -0.89
N LEU A 15 -6.28 10.09 0.39
CA LEU A 15 -4.96 10.39 0.96
C LEU A 15 -4.02 9.19 0.88
N THR A 16 -4.51 7.97 1.14
CA THR A 16 -3.68 6.77 1.03
C THR A 16 -3.14 6.53 -0.37
N LYS A 17 -3.83 7.02 -1.41
CA LYS A 17 -3.32 6.96 -2.78
C LYS A 17 -2.00 7.69 -2.90
N HIS A 18 -1.73 8.75 -2.13
CA HIS A 18 -0.49 9.51 -2.24
C HIS A 18 0.71 8.90 -1.50
N LEU A 19 0.50 7.80 -0.76
CA LEU A 19 1.54 7.16 0.03
C LEU A 19 2.27 6.09 -0.78
N ASP A 20 3.56 5.91 -0.48
CA ASP A 20 4.27 4.72 -0.90
C ASP A 20 3.83 3.51 -0.04
N ALA A 21 4.23 2.30 -0.43
CA ALA A 21 3.83 1.12 0.32
C ALA A 21 4.38 1.09 1.75
N ALA A 22 5.53 1.72 2.02
CA ALA A 22 6.12 1.74 3.34
C ALA A 22 5.31 2.62 4.30
N ASP A 23 4.96 3.83 3.84
CA ASP A 23 4.17 4.81 4.57
C ASP A 23 2.72 4.38 4.68
N LEU A 24 2.17 3.73 3.66
CA LEU A 24 0.86 3.09 3.74
C LEU A 24 0.82 2.03 4.85
N ILE A 25 1.80 1.11 4.88
CA ILE A 25 1.88 0.06 5.91
C ILE A 25 2.03 0.68 7.31
N ARG A 26 2.81 1.75 7.45
CA ARG A 26 2.95 2.50 8.71
C ARG A 26 1.63 3.18 9.10
N LEU A 27 0.95 3.81 8.14
CA LEU A 27 -0.32 4.47 8.38
C LEU A 27 -1.37 3.46 8.86
N LEU A 28 -1.47 2.30 8.22
CA LEU A 28 -2.38 1.22 8.60
C LEU A 28 -2.09 0.61 9.98
N SER A 29 -0.87 0.76 10.50
CA SER A 29 -0.51 0.27 11.84
C SER A 29 -0.78 1.27 12.97
N THR A 30 -1.14 2.53 12.65
CA THR A 30 -1.31 3.60 13.66
C THR A 30 -2.51 3.38 14.59
N CYS A 31 -3.70 3.14 14.04
CA CYS A 31 -4.93 3.02 14.85
C CYS A 31 -5.96 2.08 14.21
N ARG A 32 -6.91 1.60 15.04
CA ARG A 32 -7.97 0.67 14.58
C ARG A 32 -8.87 1.24 13.49
N ALA A 33 -9.16 2.53 13.54
CA ALA A 33 -10.04 3.19 12.56
C ALA A 33 -9.40 3.13 11.16
N ILE A 34 -8.14 3.54 11.05
CA ILE A 34 -7.39 3.54 9.79
C ILE A 34 -7.08 2.10 9.36
N ARG A 35 -6.81 1.20 10.29
CA ARG A 35 -6.55 -0.21 10.00
C ARG A 35 -7.69 -0.89 9.26
N LYS A 36 -8.95 -0.44 9.40
CA LYS A 36 -10.08 -0.98 8.61
C LYS A 36 -9.88 -0.79 7.10
N ALA A 37 -9.22 0.28 6.68
CA ALA A 37 -8.92 0.55 5.27
C ALA A 37 -8.06 -0.56 4.63
N GLN A 38 -7.29 -1.32 5.42
CA GLN A 38 -6.49 -2.46 4.95
C GLN A 38 -7.34 -3.54 4.26
N LEU A 39 -8.65 -3.57 4.50
CA LEU A 39 -9.57 -4.54 3.90
C LEU A 39 -9.97 -4.15 2.47
N ARG A 40 -9.71 -2.92 2.04
CA ARG A 40 -10.03 -2.45 0.70
C ARG A 40 -8.93 -2.89 -0.27
N LYS A 41 -9.34 -3.64 -1.30
CA LYS A 41 -8.44 -4.19 -2.31
C LYS A 41 -7.78 -3.11 -3.17
N SER A 42 -8.53 -2.05 -3.51
CA SER A 42 -8.07 -0.90 -4.30
C SER A 42 -6.84 -0.23 -3.68
N LEU A 43 -6.83 -0.06 -2.36
CA LEU A 43 -5.74 0.55 -1.62
C LEU A 43 -4.40 -0.19 -1.85
N TRP A 44 -4.40 -1.51 -1.88
CA TRP A 44 -3.19 -2.30 -2.14
C TRP A 44 -2.79 -2.30 -3.61
N ILE A 45 -3.77 -2.30 -4.52
CA ILE A 45 -3.52 -2.20 -5.95
C ILE A 45 -2.84 -0.87 -6.26
N ASP A 46 -3.37 0.24 -5.75
CA ASP A 46 -2.82 1.58 -5.97
C ASP A 46 -1.37 1.68 -5.44
N ALA A 47 -1.11 1.13 -4.26
CA ALA A 47 0.24 1.09 -3.67
C ALA A 47 1.23 0.25 -4.51
N LEU A 48 0.79 -0.91 -5.02
CA LEU A 48 1.61 -1.80 -5.84
C LEU A 48 1.88 -1.22 -7.24
N ILE A 49 0.90 -0.54 -7.84
CA ILE A 49 1.09 0.20 -9.09
C ILE A 49 2.16 1.26 -8.90
N ARG A 50 2.11 2.02 -7.79
CA ARG A 50 3.13 3.03 -7.50
C ARG A 50 4.52 2.46 -7.32
N ILE A 51 4.66 1.32 -6.65
CA ILE A 51 5.96 0.63 -6.56
C ILE A 51 6.47 0.27 -7.95
N ARG A 52 5.60 -0.32 -8.79
CA ARG A 52 5.94 -0.71 -10.16
C ARG A 52 6.37 0.48 -11.01
N ASP A 53 5.69 1.61 -10.87
CA ASP A 53 5.91 2.79 -11.71
C ASP A 53 7.10 3.64 -11.19
N ALA A 54 7.32 3.68 -9.86
CA ALA A 54 8.40 4.44 -9.24
C ALA A 54 9.75 3.70 -9.26
N GLU A 55 9.75 2.37 -9.15
CA GLU A 55 10.99 1.59 -9.10
C GLU A 55 11.25 0.87 -10.43
N ARG A 56 12.37 1.20 -11.07
CA ARG A 56 12.90 0.45 -12.22
C ARG A 56 13.43 -0.95 -11.84
N GLN A 57 13.02 -1.49 -10.70
CA GLN A 57 13.58 -2.71 -10.12
C GLN A 57 12.60 -3.89 -10.21
N PRO A 58 13.10 -5.14 -10.26
CA PRO A 58 12.26 -6.33 -10.31
C PRO A 58 11.45 -6.49 -9.01
N HIS A 59 10.22 -6.01 -9.01
CA HIS A 59 9.27 -6.25 -7.93
C HIS A 59 8.60 -7.63 -8.09
N PRO A 60 8.16 -8.30 -7.01
CA PRO A 60 7.62 -9.67 -7.08
C PRO A 60 6.37 -9.81 -7.95
N LEU A 61 5.75 -8.70 -8.36
CA LEU A 61 4.58 -8.70 -9.25
C LEU A 61 4.88 -8.06 -10.62
N SER A 62 6.15 -7.90 -11.02
CA SER A 62 6.51 -7.27 -12.31
C SER A 62 5.89 -7.99 -13.51
N ASN A 63 5.64 -9.30 -13.36
CA ASN A 63 5.07 -10.15 -14.40
C ASN A 63 3.53 -10.21 -14.35
N VAL A 64 2.90 -9.59 -13.35
CA VAL A 64 1.44 -9.58 -13.20
C VAL A 64 0.88 -8.39 -13.97
N LYS A 65 0.26 -8.68 -15.13
CA LYS A 65 -0.37 -7.66 -15.98
C LYS A 65 -1.57 -7.00 -15.31
N ASP A 66 -2.37 -7.77 -14.58
CA ASP A 66 -3.57 -7.27 -13.91
C ASP A 66 -3.62 -7.68 -12.44
N LEU A 67 -3.39 -6.70 -11.56
CA LEU A 67 -3.43 -6.86 -10.11
C LEU A 67 -4.85 -7.10 -9.58
N SER A 68 -5.88 -6.76 -10.35
CA SER A 68 -7.28 -6.96 -9.96
C SER A 68 -7.64 -8.45 -9.86
N THR A 69 -6.86 -9.33 -10.49
CA THR A 69 -7.04 -10.79 -10.44
C THR A 69 -6.57 -11.42 -9.12
N LEU A 70 -5.72 -10.74 -8.36
CA LEU A 70 -5.14 -11.26 -7.12
C LEU A 70 -6.11 -11.16 -5.95
N SER A 71 -6.06 -12.10 -5.00
CA SER A 71 -6.83 -11.97 -3.75
C SER A 71 -6.29 -10.82 -2.89
N LEU A 72 -7.13 -10.30 -1.97
CA LEU A 72 -6.69 -9.27 -1.01
C LEU A 72 -5.45 -9.72 -0.23
N HIS A 73 -5.42 -10.98 0.21
CA HIS A 73 -4.29 -11.55 0.93
C HIS A 73 -3.01 -11.59 0.07
N GLN A 74 -3.13 -11.95 -1.22
CA GLN A 74 -2.00 -11.92 -2.14
C GLN A 74 -1.45 -10.50 -2.34
N LEU A 75 -2.33 -9.51 -2.48
CA LEU A 75 -1.95 -8.10 -2.62
C LEU A 75 -1.26 -7.56 -1.36
N GLN A 76 -1.82 -7.83 -0.18
CA GLN A 76 -1.21 -7.50 1.10
C GLN A 76 0.19 -8.13 1.23
N HIS A 77 0.29 -9.44 0.97
CA HIS A 77 1.56 -10.16 1.07
C HIS A 77 2.61 -9.58 0.11
N ALA A 78 2.24 -9.28 -1.13
CA ALA A 78 3.13 -8.69 -2.12
C ALA A 78 3.59 -7.28 -1.72
N ALA A 79 2.70 -6.43 -1.20
CA ALA A 79 3.04 -5.10 -0.71
C ALA A 79 4.03 -5.16 0.47
N HIS A 80 3.79 -6.07 1.42
CA HIS A 80 4.72 -6.32 2.53
C HIS A 80 6.07 -6.87 2.06
N GLN A 81 6.08 -7.75 1.05
CA GLN A 81 7.32 -8.28 0.48
C GLN A 81 8.11 -7.18 -0.26
N ALA A 82 7.43 -6.33 -1.04
CA ALA A 82 8.04 -5.20 -1.72
C ALA A 82 8.68 -4.23 -0.73
N ASN A 83 7.95 -3.82 0.33
CA ASN A 83 8.47 -2.96 1.38
C ASN A 83 9.73 -3.54 2.06
N ARG A 84 9.75 -4.85 2.35
CA ARG A 84 10.93 -5.52 2.92
C ARG A 84 12.14 -5.45 1.98
N ARG A 85 11.95 -5.72 0.69
CA ARG A 85 13.02 -5.65 -0.32
C ARG A 85 13.57 -4.23 -0.46
N MET A 86 12.70 -3.23 -0.53
CA MET A 86 13.10 -1.82 -0.58
C MET A 86 13.95 -1.41 0.62
N LYS A 87 13.55 -1.83 1.83
CA LYS A 87 14.33 -1.56 3.06
C LYS A 87 15.71 -2.20 3.02
N ASN A 88 15.79 -3.47 2.62
CA ASN A 88 17.06 -4.17 2.52
C ASN A 88 17.98 -3.52 1.48
N TRP A 89 17.42 -3.11 0.32
CA TRP A 89 18.19 -2.46 -0.74
C TRP A 89 18.77 -1.10 -0.33
N ARG A 90 18.04 -0.30 0.46
CA ARG A 90 18.54 1.00 0.97
C ARG A 90 19.54 0.88 2.11
N SER A 91 19.80 -0.34 2.58
CA SER A 91 20.72 -0.60 3.69
C SER A 91 22.11 -1.04 3.21
N ASP A 92 22.27 -1.27 1.90
CA ASP A 92 23.55 -1.41 1.19
C ASP A 92 23.95 -0.08 0.53
#